data_AF-A0A7Y6XRG2-F1
#
_entry.id   AF-A0A7Y6XRG2-F1
#
_cell.length_a   1.000
_cell.length_b   1.000
_cell.length_c   1.000
_cell.angle_alpha   90.00
_cell.angle_beta   90.00
_cell.angle_gamma   90.00
#
_symmetry.space_group_name_H-M   'P 1'
#
loop_
_entity.id
_entity.type
_entity.pdbx_description
1 polymer ?
#
loop_
_entity_poly.entity_id
_entity_poly.type
_entity_poly.pdbx_seq_one_letter_code
_entity_poly.pdbx_strand_id
1 'polypeptide(L)'
;SSWTQFMMAESALTLNTTGDAAVYLEEGMRQALGKVRSFSPSNMTDVQIDDYVAEVLAEYVAATDAEKLDIIIREWYISSFTSGMLPYNNYRRTGYPSFLQSPVIAAGAFVRSYFLPESELNSNSNEDFNSQKQVTDQVFWDTNPAGFIN
;
A
#
# COMPACT_ATOMS: atom_id res chain seq x y z
N SER A 1 10.02 -2.45 -12.29
CA SER A 1 9.85 -3.23 -11.05
C SER A 1 8.36 -3.34 -10.78
N SER A 2 7.93 -4.37 -10.02
CA SER A 2 6.50 -4.58 -9.71
C SER A 2 5.85 -3.34 -9.09
N TRP A 3 6.56 -2.62 -8.21
CA TRP A 3 6.03 -1.41 -7.58
C TRP A 3 5.72 -0.28 -8.56
N THR A 4 6.56 -0.08 -9.59
CA THR A 4 6.27 0.91 -10.65
C THR A 4 5.00 0.53 -11.41
N GLN A 5 4.80 -0.77 -11.66
CA GLN A 5 3.60 -1.25 -12.34
C GLN A 5 2.35 -1.01 -11.50
N PHE A 6 2.39 -1.30 -10.19
CA PHE A 6 1.25 -0.98 -9.31
C PHE A 6 0.97 0.53 -9.22
N MET A 7 2.00 1.39 -9.17
CA MET A 7 1.81 2.84 -9.25
C MET A 7 1.15 3.28 -10.57
N MET A 8 1.55 2.70 -11.70
CA MET A 8 0.94 3.00 -13.01
C MET A 8 -0.49 2.48 -13.11
N ALA A 9 -0.77 1.29 -12.59
CA ALA A 9 -2.11 0.73 -12.50
C ALA A 9 -3.04 1.66 -11.72
N GLU A 10 -2.57 2.11 -10.56
CA GLU A 10 -3.31 3.01 -9.70
C GLU A 10 -3.52 4.40 -10.32
N SER A 11 -2.48 4.94 -10.97
CA SER A 11 -2.55 6.24 -11.64
C SER A 11 -3.52 6.21 -12.83
N ALA A 12 -3.51 5.11 -13.60
CA ALA A 12 -4.45 4.92 -14.70
C ALA A 12 -5.90 4.83 -14.19
N LEU A 13 -6.12 4.15 -13.06
CA LEU A 13 -7.44 4.01 -12.44
C LEU A 13 -7.95 5.33 -11.82
N THR A 14 -7.10 6.06 -11.11
CA THR A 14 -7.53 7.16 -10.21
C THR A 14 -7.29 8.55 -10.79
N LEU A 15 -6.30 8.71 -11.67
CA LEU A 15 -5.88 10.00 -12.23
C LEU A 15 -6.17 10.11 -13.74
N ASN A 16 -6.75 9.08 -14.36
CA ASN A 16 -7.01 9.00 -15.80
C ASN A 16 -5.74 9.22 -16.65
N THR A 17 -4.59 8.70 -16.21
CA THR A 17 -3.38 8.72 -17.03
C THR A 17 -3.50 7.76 -18.22
N THR A 18 -2.72 7.99 -19.28
CA THR A 18 -2.64 7.07 -20.43
C THR A 18 -2.18 5.67 -20.00
N GLY A 19 -2.83 4.63 -20.52
CA GLY A 19 -2.50 3.22 -20.27
C GLY A 19 -3.70 2.40 -19.80
N ASP A 20 -3.50 1.11 -19.57
CA ASP A 20 -4.53 0.20 -19.06
C ASP A 20 -4.14 -0.28 -17.67
N ALA A 21 -4.98 0.01 -16.68
CA ALA A 21 -4.74 -0.34 -15.29
C ALA A 21 -4.65 -1.86 -15.06
N ALA A 22 -5.43 -2.66 -15.79
CA ALA A 22 -5.41 -4.12 -15.68
C ALA A 22 -4.11 -4.69 -16.25
N VAL A 23 -3.62 -4.15 -17.37
CA VAL A 23 -2.32 -4.55 -17.95
C VAL A 23 -1.17 -4.25 -17.00
N TYR A 24 -1.17 -3.07 -16.37
CA TYR A 24 -0.17 -2.73 -15.37
C TYR A 24 -0.28 -3.60 -14.11
N LEU A 25 -1.49 -3.89 -13.63
CA LEU A 25 -1.70 -4.80 -12.51
C LEU A 25 -1.14 -6.19 -12.80
N GLU A 26 -1.44 -6.76 -13.97
CA GLU A 26 -0.90 -8.05 -14.41
C GLU A 26 0.63 -8.06 -14.41
N GLU A 27 1.24 -7.07 -15.08
CA GLU A 27 2.69 -6.98 -15.19
C GLU A 27 3.35 -6.80 -13.82
N GLY A 28 2.70 -6.08 -12.90
CA GLY A 28 3.12 -5.93 -11.51
C GLY A 28 3.15 -7.27 -10.77
N MET A 29 2.08 -8.05 -10.86
CA MET A 29 1.98 -9.38 -10.24
C MET A 29 3.01 -10.35 -10.83
N ARG A 30 3.14 -10.41 -12.16
CA ARG A 30 4.11 -11.28 -12.83
C ARG A 30 5.55 -10.95 -12.44
N GLN A 31 5.90 -9.66 -12.36
CA GLN A 31 7.23 -9.24 -11.88
C GLN A 31 7.47 -9.62 -10.41
N ALA A 32 6.46 -9.48 -9.55
CA ALA A 32 6.57 -9.81 -8.13
C ALA A 32 6.76 -11.33 -7.92
N LEU A 33 5.90 -12.14 -8.53
CA LEU A 33 5.96 -13.60 -8.46
C LEU A 33 7.23 -14.15 -9.13
N GLY A 34 7.62 -13.60 -10.28
CA GLY A 34 8.87 -13.95 -10.95
C GLY A 34 10.10 -13.67 -10.08
N LYS A 35 10.11 -12.57 -9.32
CA LYS A 35 11.15 -12.29 -8.33
C LYS A 35 11.18 -13.33 -7.21
N VAL A 36 10.04 -13.68 -6.62
CA VAL A 36 9.99 -14.71 -5.56
C VAL A 36 10.48 -16.06 -6.09
N ARG A 37 10.01 -16.46 -7.27
CA ARG A 37 10.43 -17.71 -7.92
C ARG A 37 11.94 -17.75 -8.16
N SER A 38 12.58 -16.61 -8.46
CA SER A 38 14.03 -16.58 -8.65
C SER A 38 14.83 -17.01 -7.41
N PHE A 39 14.26 -16.88 -6.20
CA PHE A 39 14.87 -17.39 -4.97
C PHE A 39 14.63 -18.89 -4.74
N SER A 40 13.55 -19.45 -5.27
CA SER A 40 13.23 -20.88 -5.13
C SER A 40 12.42 -21.42 -6.32
N PRO A 41 13.11 -21.78 -7.43
CA PRO A 41 12.44 -22.14 -8.69
C PRO A 41 11.54 -23.38 -8.62
N SER A 42 11.79 -24.31 -7.69
CA SER A 42 11.04 -25.55 -7.56
C SER A 42 9.69 -25.42 -6.83
N ASN A 43 9.45 -24.28 -6.16
CA ASN A 43 8.28 -24.10 -5.29
C ASN A 43 7.11 -23.37 -5.96
N MET A 44 7.27 -22.90 -7.20
CA MET A 44 6.26 -22.16 -7.95
C MET A 44 6.39 -22.41 -9.45
N THR A 45 5.37 -23.02 -10.06
CA THR A 45 5.32 -23.29 -11.50
C THR A 45 4.74 -22.11 -12.27
N ASP A 46 4.99 -22.04 -13.58
CA ASP A 46 4.33 -21.03 -14.45
C ASP A 46 2.81 -21.16 -14.42
N VAL A 47 2.29 -22.39 -14.39
CA VAL A 47 0.84 -22.65 -14.29
C VAL A 47 0.25 -22.03 -13.02
N GLN A 48 0.91 -22.18 -11.88
CA GLN A 48 0.44 -21.57 -10.62
C GLN A 48 0.47 -20.04 -10.67
N ILE A 49 1.47 -19.45 -11.36
CA ILE A 49 1.53 -18.00 -11.56
C ILE A 49 0.37 -17.54 -12.46
N ASP A 50 0.13 -18.24 -13.56
CA ASP A 50 -0.94 -17.93 -14.51
C ASP A 50 -2.32 -18.07 -13.87
N ASP A 51 -2.55 -19.14 -13.09
CA ASP A 51 -3.80 -19.37 -12.37
C ASP A 51 -4.08 -18.22 -11.37
N TYR A 52 -3.08 -17.83 -10.58
CA TYR A 52 -3.22 -16.73 -9.62
C TYR A 52 -3.49 -15.39 -10.32
N VAL A 53 -2.71 -15.08 -11.37
CA VAL A 53 -2.90 -13.83 -12.14
C VAL A 53 -4.30 -13.79 -12.76
N ALA A 54 -4.78 -14.90 -13.32
CA ALA A 54 -6.10 -14.99 -13.91
C ALA A 54 -7.21 -14.80 -12.86
N GLU A 55 -7.06 -15.36 -11.66
CA GLU A 55 -7.99 -15.18 -10.56
C GLU A 55 -8.10 -13.70 -10.15
N VAL A 56 -6.97 -13.03 -9.93
CA VAL A 56 -6.95 -11.62 -9.53
C VAL A 56 -7.49 -10.71 -10.63
N LEU A 57 -7.18 -10.99 -11.91
CA LEU A 57 -7.72 -10.20 -13.03
C LEU A 57 -9.22 -10.40 -13.20
N ALA A 58 -9.74 -11.61 -12.96
CA ALA A 58 -11.17 -11.86 -12.97
C ALA A 58 -11.90 -11.06 -11.87
N GLU A 59 -11.31 -11.03 -10.66
CA GLU A 59 -11.78 -10.19 -9.55
C GLU A 59 -11.77 -8.70 -9.94
N TYR A 60 -10.66 -8.23 -10.55
CA TYR A 60 -10.50 -6.84 -10.97
C TYR A 60 -11.51 -6.40 -12.03
N VAL A 61 -11.82 -7.26 -12.99
CA VAL A 61 -12.80 -6.95 -14.06
C VAL A 61 -14.22 -6.84 -13.50
N ALA A 62 -14.57 -7.66 -12.50
CA ALA A 62 -15.89 -7.66 -11.86
C ALA A 62 -16.08 -6.52 -10.84
N ALA A 63 -14.97 -5.91 -10.39
CA ALA A 63 -14.94 -4.92 -9.33
C ALA A 63 -15.40 -3.51 -9.76
N THR A 64 -15.98 -2.78 -8.80
CA THR A 64 -16.15 -1.33 -8.86
C THR A 64 -14.81 -0.59 -8.80
N ASP A 65 -14.76 0.70 -9.10
CA ASP A 65 -13.49 1.46 -9.09
C ASP A 65 -12.83 1.49 -7.70
N ALA A 66 -13.61 1.50 -6.62
CA ALA A 66 -13.09 1.42 -5.26
C ALA A 66 -12.48 0.04 -4.95
N GLU A 67 -13.17 -1.04 -5.35
CA GLU A 67 -12.68 -2.41 -5.20
C GLU A 67 -11.46 -2.68 -6.10
N LYS A 68 -11.41 -2.11 -7.29
CA LYS A 68 -10.22 -2.15 -8.17
C LYS A 68 -9.01 -1.50 -7.51
N LEU A 69 -9.21 -0.37 -6.84
CA LEU A 69 -8.13 0.28 -6.08
C LEU A 69 -7.67 -0.62 -4.92
N ASP A 70 -8.61 -1.24 -4.19
CA ASP A 70 -8.29 -2.21 -3.13
C ASP A 70 -7.45 -3.37 -3.66
N ILE A 71 -7.84 -3.97 -4.78
CA ILE A 71 -7.11 -5.07 -5.43
C ILE A 71 -5.69 -4.64 -5.83
N ILE A 72 -5.52 -3.46 -6.45
CA ILE A 72 -4.19 -2.94 -6.81
C ILE A 72 -3.32 -2.78 -5.55
N ILE A 73 -3.87 -2.20 -4.49
CA ILE A 73 -3.14 -1.96 -3.24
C ILE A 73 -2.87 -3.27 -2.48
N ARG A 74 -3.77 -4.26 -2.57
CA ARG A 74 -3.55 -5.62 -2.06
C ARG A 74 -2.34 -6.28 -2.71
N GLU A 75 -2.30 -6.33 -4.04
CA GLU A 75 -1.18 -6.97 -4.73
C GLU A 75 0.14 -6.23 -4.47
N TRP A 76 0.07 -4.90 -4.37
CA TRP A 76 1.21 -4.11 -3.93
C TRP A 76 1.65 -4.51 -2.51
N TYR A 77 0.73 -4.53 -1.54
CA TYR A 77 1.00 -4.94 -0.16
C TYR A 77 1.67 -6.32 -0.09
N ILE A 78 1.14 -7.32 -0.80
CA ILE A 78 1.69 -8.68 -0.85
C ILE A 78 3.11 -8.67 -1.45
N SER A 79 3.32 -7.91 -2.53
CA SER A 79 4.63 -7.78 -3.18
C SER A 79 5.69 -7.06 -2.33
N SER A 80 5.26 -6.31 -1.32
CA SER A 80 6.10 -5.49 -0.45
C SER A 80 6.71 -6.27 0.72
N PHE A 81 6.70 -7.60 0.69
CA PHE A 81 7.43 -8.42 1.66
C PHE A 81 8.90 -7.97 1.70
N THR A 82 9.38 -7.50 2.86
CA THR A 82 10.67 -6.81 3.16
C THR A 82 10.68 -5.27 3.09
N SER A 83 9.62 -4.60 2.67
CA SER A 83 9.51 -3.13 2.67
C SER A 83 8.19 -2.67 3.28
N GLY A 84 8.21 -2.29 4.57
CA GLY A 84 7.01 -1.87 5.30
C GLY A 84 6.55 -0.43 5.05
N MET A 85 7.45 0.45 4.56
CA MET A 85 7.13 1.87 4.41
C MET A 85 6.12 2.16 3.30
N LEU A 86 6.20 1.43 2.19
CA LEU A 86 5.26 1.58 1.07
C LEU A 86 3.83 1.16 1.46
N PRO A 87 3.59 -0.06 1.97
CA PRO A 87 2.25 -0.45 2.40
C PRO A 87 1.71 0.45 3.52
N TYR A 88 2.57 0.91 4.45
CA TYR A 88 2.18 1.87 5.48
C TYR A 88 1.70 3.21 4.89
N ASN A 89 2.40 3.75 3.89
CA ASN A 89 2.00 4.98 3.22
C ASN A 89 0.74 4.79 2.36
N ASN A 90 0.64 3.67 1.66
CA ASN A 90 -0.55 3.34 0.86
C ASN A 90 -1.78 3.26 1.75
N TYR A 91 -1.71 2.53 2.87
CA TYR A 91 -2.84 2.42 3.80
C TYR A 91 -3.26 3.78 4.38
N ARG A 92 -2.31 4.67 4.69
CA ARG A 92 -2.64 6.04 5.14
C ARG A 92 -3.32 6.88 4.06
N ARG A 93 -2.95 6.69 2.79
CA ARG A 93 -3.49 7.45 1.66
C ARG A 93 -4.84 6.90 1.18
N THR A 94 -5.03 5.58 1.20
CA THR A 94 -6.19 4.93 0.56
C THR A 94 -7.13 4.18 1.50
N GLY A 95 -6.68 3.82 2.70
CA GLY A 95 -7.41 2.91 3.60
C GLY A 95 -7.38 1.44 3.13
N TYR A 96 -6.59 1.13 2.09
CA TYR A 96 -6.44 -0.22 1.55
C TYR A 96 -5.04 -0.80 1.83
N PRO A 97 -4.91 -2.13 1.98
CA PRO A 97 -5.93 -3.12 1.67
C PRO A 97 -7.01 -3.28 2.76
N SER A 98 -8.22 -3.68 2.35
CA SER A 98 -9.36 -3.83 3.28
C SER A 98 -9.26 -5.04 4.22
N PHE A 99 -8.39 -6.02 3.93
CA PHE A 99 -8.27 -7.26 4.70
C PHE A 99 -7.25 -7.19 5.86
N LEU A 100 -6.70 -6.01 6.19
CA LEU A 100 -5.81 -5.89 7.35
C LEU A 100 -6.54 -6.30 8.63
N GLN A 101 -5.88 -7.13 9.44
CA GLN A 101 -6.49 -7.71 10.63
C GLN A 101 -6.76 -6.64 11.69
N SER A 102 -7.97 -6.64 12.24
CA SER A 102 -8.26 -5.89 13.46
C SER A 102 -7.58 -6.57 14.66
N PRO A 103 -7.06 -5.78 15.61
CA PRO A 103 -6.36 -6.33 16.77
C PRO A 103 -7.36 -7.00 17.73
N VAL A 104 -6.96 -8.14 18.32
CA VAL A 104 -7.79 -8.90 19.28
C VAL A 104 -8.08 -8.09 20.55
N ILE A 105 -7.12 -7.28 20.97
CA ILE A 105 -7.28 -6.26 22.00
C ILE A 105 -7.39 -4.93 21.28
N ALA A 106 -8.41 -4.12 21.59
CA ALA A 106 -8.59 -2.82 20.97
C ALA A 106 -7.28 -2.02 21.00
N ALA A 107 -6.71 -1.78 19.81
CA ALA A 107 -5.58 -0.89 19.68
C ALA A 107 -6.07 0.56 19.79
N GLY A 108 -5.15 1.46 20.13
CA GLY A 108 -5.40 2.88 19.96
C GLY A 108 -5.58 3.25 18.49
N ALA A 109 -5.84 4.54 18.24
CA ALA A 109 -5.94 5.05 16.89
C ALA A 109 -4.69 4.71 16.05
N PHE A 110 -4.91 4.43 14.76
CA PHE A 110 -3.83 4.13 13.83
C PHE A 110 -2.77 5.25 13.82
N VAL A 111 -1.50 4.87 13.87
CA VAL A 111 -0.37 5.80 13.84
C VAL A 111 -0.29 6.42 12.44
N ARG A 112 -0.55 7.72 12.33
CA ARG A 112 -0.49 8.49 11.08
C ARG A 112 0.80 9.28 10.95
N SER A 113 1.58 9.41 12.02
CA SER A 113 2.94 9.92 11.98
C SER A 113 3.74 9.55 13.22
N TYR A 114 5.07 9.68 13.15
CA TYR A 114 5.95 9.38 14.27
C TYR A 114 6.29 10.62 15.07
N PHE A 115 6.63 10.40 16.35
CA PHE A 115 7.12 11.43 17.24
C PHE A 115 8.41 12.07 16.74
N LEU A 116 8.58 13.34 17.09
CA LEU A 116 9.83 14.04 16.92
C LEU A 116 10.89 13.44 17.87
N PRO A 117 12.16 13.30 17.43
CA PRO A 117 13.25 12.97 18.34
C PRO A 117 13.35 13.99 19.47
N GLU A 118 13.68 13.52 20.68
CA GLU A 118 13.76 14.37 21.87
C GLU A 118 14.77 15.53 21.73
N SER A 119 15.83 15.35 20.92
CA SER A 119 16.79 16.41 20.63
C SER A 119 16.18 17.57 19.84
N GLU A 120 15.19 17.30 18.97
CA GLU A 120 14.48 18.36 18.25
C GLU A 120 13.61 19.19 19.19
N LEU A 121 13.08 18.60 20.27
CA LEU A 121 12.26 19.34 21.23
C LEU A 121 13.10 20.25 22.15
N ASN A 122 14.32 19.82 22.47
CA ASN A 122 15.13 20.46 23.52
C ASN A 122 16.31 21.30 22.98
N SER A 123 16.75 21.05 21.75
CA SER A 123 17.94 21.70 21.16
C SER A 123 17.64 22.55 19.93
N ASN A 124 16.45 22.45 19.34
CA ASN A 124 16.02 23.28 18.22
C ASN A 124 15.30 24.53 18.75
N SER A 125 15.70 25.73 18.32
CA SER A 125 15.08 26.98 18.78
C SER A 125 13.85 27.40 17.97
N ASN A 126 13.44 26.62 16.98
CA ASN A 126 12.22 26.88 16.23
C ASN A 126 10.98 26.48 17.04
N GLU A 127 10.09 27.46 17.26
CA GLU A 127 8.88 27.32 18.09
C GLU A 127 7.90 26.24 17.60
N ASP A 128 7.90 25.92 16.31
CA ASP A 128 7.08 24.84 15.74
C ASP A 128 7.44 23.46 16.30
N PHE A 129 8.64 23.31 16.89
CA PHE A 129 9.15 22.05 17.43
C PHE A 129 9.26 22.04 18.96
N ASN A 130 8.78 23.07 19.66
CA ASN A 130 8.86 23.17 21.12
C ASN A 130 7.83 22.27 21.85
N SER A 131 7.00 21.52 21.12
CA SER A 131 6.02 20.60 21.70
C SER A 131 5.93 19.32 20.88
N GLN A 132 5.71 18.21 21.57
CA GLN A 132 5.58 16.91 20.92
C GLN A 132 4.23 16.80 20.19
N LYS A 133 4.28 16.26 18.98
CA LYS A 133 3.11 15.95 18.14
C LYS A 133 2.41 14.67 18.60
N GLN A 134 1.15 14.49 18.19
CA GLN A 134 0.43 13.23 18.40
C GLN A 134 0.74 12.24 17.28
N VAL A 135 0.73 10.94 17.60
CA VAL A 135 0.89 9.88 16.58
C VAL A 135 -0.24 9.87 15.55
N THR A 136 -1.38 10.45 15.88
CA THR A 136 -2.54 10.60 14.99
C THR A 136 -2.46 11.82 14.08
N ASP A 137 -1.48 12.71 14.29
CA ASP A 137 -1.35 13.91 13.48
C ASP A 137 -1.01 13.53 12.03
N GLN A 138 -1.69 14.19 11.11
CA GLN A 138 -1.56 13.95 9.67
C GLN A 138 -0.31 14.63 9.13
N VAL A 139 0.34 13.95 8.18
CA VAL A 139 1.40 14.58 7.37
C VAL A 139 0.77 15.33 6.21
N PHE A 140 1.52 16.25 5.57
CA PHE A 140 0.96 17.20 4.61
C PHE A 140 0.15 16.58 3.44
N TRP A 141 0.49 15.36 3.01
CA TRP A 141 -0.19 14.65 1.92
C TRP A 141 -1.33 13.74 2.41
N ASP A 142 -1.43 13.50 3.70
CA ASP A 142 -2.47 12.68 4.28
C ASP A 142 -3.70 13.57 4.54
N THR A 143 -4.61 13.65 3.57
CA THR A 143 -5.78 14.54 3.60
C THR A 143 -7.06 13.85 4.08
N ASN A 144 -6.97 12.58 4.49
CA ASN A 144 -8.12 11.78 4.89
C ASN A 144 -8.68 12.19 6.26
N PRO A 145 -10.00 12.14 6.50
CA PRO A 145 -10.59 12.57 7.78
C PRO A 145 -10.08 11.75 8.99
N ALA A 146 -10.27 12.28 10.20
CA ALA A 146 -10.04 11.50 11.41
C ALA A 146 -10.94 10.25 11.44
N GLY A 147 -10.40 9.12 11.90
CA GLY A 147 -11.12 7.83 11.91
C GLY A 147 -11.32 7.19 10.54
N PHE A 148 -10.72 7.73 9.46
CA PHE A 148 -10.73 7.12 8.14
C PHE A 148 -10.07 5.73 8.12
N ILE A 149 -9.01 5.56 8.92
CA ILE A 149 -8.26 4.32 9.03
C ILE A 149 -8.76 3.54 10.25
N ASN A 150 -9.22 2.30 10.01
CA ASN A 150 -9.63 1.35 11.04
C ASN A 150 -8.43 0.76 11.79
#